data_AF-A0A534APE3-F1
#
_entry.id   AF-A0A534APE3-F1
#
_cell.length_a   1.000
_cell.length_b   1.000
_cell.length_c   1.000
_cell.angle_alpha   90.00
_cell.angle_beta   90.00
_cell.angle_gamma   90.00
#
_symmetry.space_group_name_H-M   'P 1'
#
loop_
_entity.id
_entity.type
_entity.pdbx_description
1 polymer ?
#
loop_
_entity_poly.entity_id
_entity_poly.type
_entity_poly.pdbx_seq_one_letter_code
_entity_poly.pdbx_strand_id
1 'polypeptide(L)'
;MSLHVLRATAGKAGKSALPADAGGVQPRAAPLRITPRHAPGGRTGELWAGLHLPGINPEKLQQLAVCAQRFTPRVSLAPPDGLLLEVQGSLHLFAGVAGLRGALLAECLRLEVRPVLAFAPTALAALVMARAGKSLEVLEPAQLTGQLAPLPLSSLRWPEDTVARLARMGVRTIGAALRLPRAGFARRFGDAQLAMLDVLTGRTAEVRVTYRASVTSSRHATWAS
;
A
#
# COMPACT_ATOMS: atom_id res chain seq x y z
N MET A 1 -39.77 -13.24 69.19
CA MET A 1 -41.23 -13.26 68.94
C MET A 1 -41.46 -14.03 67.65
N SER A 2 -42.14 -15.16 67.77
CA SER A 2 -42.47 -16.12 66.72
C SER A 2 -43.29 -15.48 65.59
N LEU A 3 -43.09 -15.93 64.34
CA LEU A 3 -44.07 -16.76 63.63
C LEU A 3 -43.54 -17.18 62.25
N HIS A 4 -43.56 -18.49 62.02
CA HIS A 4 -43.79 -19.09 60.70
C HIS A 4 -45.06 -18.51 60.05
N VAL A 5 -45.18 -18.58 58.71
CA VAL A 5 -46.17 -19.46 58.04
C VAL A 5 -46.10 -19.36 56.50
N LEU A 6 -46.10 -20.58 55.95
CA LEU A 6 -46.45 -21.15 54.64
C LEU A 6 -46.98 -20.32 53.44
N ARG A 7 -46.39 -20.69 52.28
CA ARG A 7 -46.98 -21.31 51.06
C ARG A 7 -48.37 -20.88 50.56
N ALA A 8 -48.40 -20.53 49.27
CA ALA A 8 -49.32 -20.95 48.17
C ALA A 8 -49.34 -19.81 47.12
N THR A 9 -49.56 -19.92 45.81
CA THR A 9 -49.79 -20.95 44.79
C THR A 9 -49.70 -20.23 43.43
N ALA A 10 -49.53 -20.99 42.34
CA ALA A 10 -49.31 -20.49 40.98
C ALA A 10 -50.43 -19.56 40.44
N GLY A 11 -50.01 -18.50 39.74
CA GLY A 11 -50.85 -17.58 38.98
C GLY A 11 -50.21 -17.22 37.64
N LYS A 12 -50.58 -17.99 36.62
CA LYS A 12 -50.63 -17.73 35.17
C LYS A 12 -49.79 -16.55 34.60
N ALA A 13 -48.84 -16.92 33.75
CA ALA A 13 -48.00 -16.06 32.93
C ALA A 13 -48.82 -15.08 32.04
N GLY A 14 -48.73 -13.79 32.35
CA GLY A 14 -49.03 -12.71 31.41
C GLY A 14 -47.78 -12.38 30.59
N LYS A 15 -47.84 -12.60 29.28
CA LYS A 15 -46.84 -12.08 28.34
C LYS A 15 -47.07 -10.57 28.19
N SER A 16 -46.18 -9.78 28.80
CA SER A 16 -45.91 -8.41 28.37
C SER A 16 -44.43 -8.17 28.59
N ALA A 17 -43.66 -8.24 27.49
CA ALA A 17 -42.24 -7.91 27.48
C ALA A 17 -41.90 -7.28 26.12
N LEU A 18 -41.73 -5.97 26.15
CA LEU A 18 -40.69 -5.23 25.44
C LEU A 18 -40.00 -4.38 26.53
N PRO A 19 -38.70 -3.99 26.43
CA PRO A 19 -37.87 -3.94 25.23
C PRO A 19 -36.40 -4.42 25.41
N ALA A 20 -35.79 -4.90 24.33
CA ALA A 20 -34.34 -4.98 24.04
C ALA A 20 -34.27 -5.72 22.69
N ASP A 21 -33.60 -5.30 21.63
CA ASP A 21 -32.30 -4.67 21.50
C ASP A 21 -32.28 -4.00 20.12
N ALA A 22 -31.79 -2.76 20.04
CA ALA A 22 -31.59 -2.06 18.79
C ALA A 22 -30.33 -2.62 18.11
N GLY A 23 -30.51 -3.73 17.40
CA GLY A 23 -29.50 -4.29 16.51
C GLY A 23 -29.20 -3.31 15.37
N GLY A 24 -28.18 -2.47 15.58
CA GLY A 24 -27.57 -1.65 14.54
C GLY A 24 -26.98 -2.55 13.47
N VAL A 25 -27.68 -2.66 12.33
CA VAL A 25 -27.14 -3.25 11.11
C VAL A 25 -26.00 -2.34 10.62
N GLN A 26 -24.76 -2.78 10.83
CA GLN A 26 -23.61 -2.17 10.15
C GLN A 26 -23.71 -2.46 8.64
N PRO A 27 -23.56 -1.45 7.77
CA PRO A 27 -23.52 -1.69 6.33
C PRO A 27 -22.24 -2.46 5.99
N ARG A 28 -22.43 -3.73 5.62
CA ARG A 28 -21.40 -4.63 5.14
C ARG A 28 -20.87 -4.11 3.80
N ALA A 29 -19.65 -3.57 3.79
CA ALA A 29 -18.99 -3.07 2.58
C ALA A 29 -18.88 -4.19 1.54
N ALA A 30 -19.54 -4.01 0.39
CA ALA A 30 -19.40 -4.91 -0.75
C ALA A 30 -17.99 -4.78 -1.35
N PRO A 31 -17.39 -5.87 -1.86
CA PRO A 31 -16.10 -5.79 -2.52
C PRO A 31 -16.22 -4.93 -3.78
N LEU A 32 -15.40 -3.88 -3.85
CA LEU A 32 -15.31 -2.98 -5.00
C LEU A 32 -14.97 -3.80 -6.26
N ARG A 33 -15.90 -3.82 -7.23
CA ARG A 33 -15.65 -4.40 -8.56
C ARG A 33 -14.77 -3.43 -9.35
N ILE A 34 -13.53 -3.85 -9.60
CA ILE A 34 -12.56 -3.15 -10.45
C ILE A 34 -12.84 -3.56 -11.90
N THR A 35 -13.19 -2.61 -12.77
CA THR A 35 -13.10 -2.82 -14.22
C THR A 35 -11.78 -2.24 -14.72
N PRO A 36 -10.85 -3.06 -15.25
CA PRO A 36 -9.64 -2.55 -15.87
C PRO A 36 -10.00 -1.89 -17.21
N ARG A 37 -9.65 -0.60 -17.37
CA ARG A 37 -9.55 0.00 -18.70
C ARG A 37 -8.13 -0.21 -19.22
N HIS A 38 -8.04 -0.98 -20.30
CA HIS A 38 -6.82 -1.40 -20.95
C HIS A 38 -6.08 -0.23 -21.60
N ALA A 39 -4.77 -0.17 -21.37
CA ALA A 39 -3.80 0.36 -22.33
C ALA A 39 -2.73 -0.74 -22.50
N PRO A 40 -2.53 -1.29 -23.71
CA PRO A 40 -1.50 -2.29 -23.94
C PRO A 40 -0.13 -1.59 -24.09
N GLY A 41 0.93 -2.27 -23.65
CA GLY A 41 2.32 -1.89 -23.96
C GLY A 41 3.13 -1.44 -22.74
N GLY A 42 4.02 -2.33 -22.27
CA GLY A 42 5.09 -1.93 -21.35
C GLY A 42 5.97 -0.91 -22.05
N ARG A 43 5.99 0.32 -21.54
CA ARG A 43 6.94 1.35 -21.98
C ARG A 43 8.32 0.95 -21.46
N THR A 44 9.23 0.64 -22.36
CA THR A 44 10.65 0.54 -22.04
C THR A 44 11.14 1.93 -21.60
N GLY A 45 11.74 2.00 -20.40
CA GLY A 45 12.33 3.23 -19.86
C GLY A 45 11.50 4.00 -18.84
N GLU A 46 10.71 3.33 -17.98
CA GLU A 46 10.15 4.02 -16.81
C GLU A 46 11.20 4.17 -15.70
N LEU A 47 11.12 5.27 -14.96
CA LEU A 47 11.82 5.45 -13.69
C LEU A 47 10.81 5.89 -12.64
N TRP A 48 10.80 5.18 -11.52
CA TRP A 48 9.89 5.40 -10.41
C TRP A 48 10.64 5.93 -9.20
N ALA A 49 10.11 6.99 -8.60
CA ALA A 49 10.46 7.41 -7.24
C ALA A 49 9.51 6.72 -6.25
N GLY A 50 10.08 6.06 -5.24
CA GLY A 50 9.35 5.42 -4.15
C GLY A 50 9.70 6.06 -2.82
N LEU A 51 8.68 6.57 -2.13
CA LEU A 51 8.79 7.16 -0.81
C LEU A 51 8.19 6.20 0.20
N HIS A 52 8.96 5.86 1.23
CA HIS A 52 8.49 5.16 2.42
C HIS A 52 8.40 6.15 3.58
N LEU A 53 7.19 6.25 4.15
CA LEU A 53 6.79 7.22 5.16
C LEU A 53 6.18 6.46 6.35
N PRO A 54 7.00 5.88 7.24
CA PRO A 54 6.49 5.06 8.34
C PRO A 54 5.64 5.88 9.31
N GLY A 55 4.45 5.38 9.65
CA GLY A 55 3.54 6.02 10.59
C GLY A 55 2.83 7.28 10.06
N ILE A 56 2.92 7.58 8.76
CA ILE A 56 2.16 8.68 8.16
C ILE A 56 0.66 8.42 8.32
N ASN A 57 -0.09 9.46 8.68
CA ASN A 57 -1.55 9.35 8.71
C ASN A 57 -2.11 9.35 7.26
N PRO A 58 -3.25 8.68 6.99
CA PRO A 58 -3.78 8.57 5.62
C PRO A 58 -4.10 9.89 4.94
N GLU A 59 -4.60 10.88 5.69
CA GLU A 59 -4.96 12.21 5.15
C GLU A 59 -3.72 12.97 4.68
N LYS A 60 -2.65 12.94 5.46
CA LYS A 60 -1.35 13.55 5.15
C LYS A 60 -0.67 12.86 3.98
N LEU A 61 -0.84 11.53 3.85
CA LEU A 61 -0.39 10.80 2.67
C LEU A 61 -1.16 11.24 1.40
N GLN A 62 -2.47 11.47 1.50
CA GLN A 62 -3.26 12.02 0.40
C GLN A 62 -2.87 13.46 0.07
N GLN A 63 -2.66 14.33 1.07
CA GLN A 63 -2.16 15.68 0.87
C GLN A 63 -0.81 15.68 0.14
N LEU A 64 0.13 14.84 0.58
CA LEU A 64 1.42 14.66 -0.11
C LEU A 64 1.22 14.17 -1.55
N ALA A 65 0.26 13.27 -1.80
CA ALA A 65 -0.06 12.82 -3.15
C ALA A 65 -0.59 13.94 -4.07
N VAL A 66 -1.42 14.84 -3.54
CA VAL A 66 -1.86 16.06 -4.25
C VAL A 66 -0.66 16.94 -4.56
N CYS A 67 0.16 17.27 -3.56
CA CYS A 67 1.34 18.10 -3.75
C CYS A 67 2.33 17.49 -4.76
N ALA A 68 2.48 16.16 -4.73
CA ALA A 68 3.37 15.42 -5.62
C ALA A 68 2.99 15.50 -7.11
N GLN A 69 1.75 15.86 -7.44
CA GLN A 69 1.31 16.01 -8.84
C GLN A 69 2.07 17.11 -9.60
N ARG A 70 2.72 18.05 -8.89
CA ARG A 70 3.62 19.05 -9.50
C ARG A 70 4.87 18.45 -10.15
N PHE A 71 5.27 17.24 -9.75
CA PHE A 71 6.45 16.55 -10.29
C PHE A 71 6.10 15.65 -11.46
N THR A 72 4.88 15.08 -11.46
CA THR A 72 4.38 14.19 -12.50
C THR A 72 2.88 13.99 -12.32
N PRO A 73 2.08 13.84 -13.38
CA PRO A 73 0.69 13.43 -13.24
C PRO A 73 0.55 11.97 -12.79
N ARG A 74 1.61 11.14 -12.89
CA ARG A 74 1.59 9.71 -12.56
C ARG A 74 2.00 9.45 -11.11
N VAL A 75 1.17 9.90 -10.19
CA VAL A 75 1.31 9.64 -8.75
C VAL A 75 0.42 8.47 -8.35
N SER A 76 0.87 7.57 -7.50
CA SER A 76 0.07 6.46 -6.97
C SER A 76 0.29 6.32 -5.46
N LEU A 77 -0.82 6.18 -4.72
CA LEU A 77 -0.76 5.82 -3.31
C LEU A 77 -0.36 4.35 -3.16
N ALA A 78 0.48 4.04 -2.18
CA ALA A 78 0.78 2.69 -1.74
C ALA A 78 0.55 2.58 -0.22
N PRO A 79 -0.72 2.57 0.24
CA PRO A 79 -1.02 2.50 1.67
C PRO A 79 -0.40 1.28 2.35
N PRO A 80 -0.12 1.36 3.66
CA PRO A 80 -0.41 2.50 4.54
C PRO A 80 0.66 3.61 4.53
N ASP A 81 1.81 3.39 3.90
CA ASP A 81 3.07 4.07 4.22
C ASP A 81 3.86 4.52 2.99
N GLY A 82 3.27 4.45 1.80
CA GLY A 82 3.99 4.59 0.54
C GLY A 82 3.38 5.59 -0.42
N LEU A 83 4.26 6.30 -1.13
CA LEU A 83 3.90 7.11 -2.30
C LEU A 83 4.84 6.76 -3.46
N LEU A 84 4.25 6.62 -4.65
CA LEU A 84 4.96 6.26 -5.88
C LEU A 84 4.73 7.33 -6.93
N LEU A 85 5.79 7.71 -7.64
CA LEU A 85 5.75 8.68 -8.72
C LEU A 85 6.50 8.10 -9.91
N GLU A 86 5.90 8.04 -11.08
CA GLU A 86 6.66 7.77 -12.32
C GLU A 86 7.18 9.08 -12.88
N VAL A 87 8.50 9.20 -12.99
CA VAL A 87 9.20 10.47 -13.10
C VAL A 87 10.08 10.57 -14.34
N GLN A 88 10.21 9.52 -15.16
CA GLN A 88 11.12 9.53 -16.32
C GLN A 88 10.89 10.76 -17.20
N GLY A 89 9.64 11.02 -17.54
CA GLY A 89 9.27 12.12 -18.44
C GLY A 89 9.54 13.51 -17.86
N SER A 90 9.60 13.65 -16.52
CA SER A 90 9.78 14.95 -15.87
C SER A 90 11.19 15.21 -15.35
N LEU A 91 12.10 14.23 -15.39
CA LEU A 91 13.49 14.39 -14.90
C LEU A 91 14.20 15.63 -15.46
N HIS A 92 13.98 15.97 -16.73
CA HIS A 92 14.60 17.12 -17.39
C HIS A 92 14.22 18.46 -16.74
N LEU A 93 13.03 18.56 -16.13
CA LEU A 93 12.55 19.75 -15.42
C LEU A 93 13.27 19.97 -14.08
N PHE A 94 13.97 18.95 -13.58
CA PHE A 94 14.59 18.94 -12.26
C PHE A 94 16.09 18.66 -12.32
N ALA A 95 16.74 18.92 -13.46
CA ALA A 95 18.17 18.64 -13.65
C ALA A 95 18.55 17.17 -13.30
N GLY A 96 17.68 16.23 -13.63
CA GLY A 96 17.87 14.80 -13.38
C GLY A 96 17.42 14.35 -11.99
N VAL A 97 17.87 13.15 -11.59
CA VAL A 97 17.44 12.48 -10.36
C VAL A 97 17.84 13.25 -9.11
N ALA A 98 19.03 13.86 -9.10
CA ALA A 98 19.54 14.59 -7.94
C ALA A 98 18.67 15.82 -7.60
N GLY A 99 18.33 16.65 -8.59
CA GLY A 99 17.47 17.81 -8.35
C GLY A 99 16.02 17.41 -8.05
N LEU A 100 15.50 16.37 -8.70
CA LEU A 100 14.17 15.83 -8.36
C LEU A 100 14.12 15.31 -6.93
N ARG A 101 15.14 14.58 -6.47
CA ARG A 101 15.28 14.12 -5.09
C ARG A 101 15.25 15.30 -4.13
N GLY A 102 16.04 16.34 -4.38
CA GLY A 102 16.06 17.54 -3.55
C GLY A 102 14.68 18.20 -3.46
N ALA A 103 14.00 18.34 -4.58
CA ALA A 103 12.67 18.95 -4.64
C ALA A 103 11.59 18.11 -3.94
N LEU A 104 11.62 16.78 -4.07
CA LEU A 104 10.73 15.86 -3.35
C LEU A 104 10.96 15.91 -1.84
N LEU A 105 12.22 15.93 -1.40
CA LEU A 105 12.55 16.02 0.03
C LEU A 105 12.13 17.37 0.62
N ALA A 106 12.32 18.48 -0.12
CA ALA A 106 11.85 19.80 0.30
C ALA A 106 10.31 19.83 0.46
N GLU A 107 9.57 19.21 -0.46
CA GLU A 107 8.11 19.09 -0.36
C GLU A 107 7.69 18.28 0.88
N CYS A 108 8.38 17.17 1.14
CA CYS A 108 8.14 16.35 2.32
C CYS A 108 8.43 17.12 3.61
N LEU A 109 9.51 17.90 3.65
CA LEU A 109 9.84 18.74 4.80
C LEU A 109 8.79 19.83 5.04
N ARG A 110 8.26 20.45 3.98
CA ARG A 110 7.18 21.44 4.07
C ARG A 110 5.91 20.86 4.70
N LEU A 111 5.66 19.58 4.45
CA LEU A 111 4.57 18.83 5.08
C LEU A 111 5.01 18.15 6.38
N GLU A 112 6.18 18.42 6.94
CA GLU A 112 6.66 17.80 8.18
C GLU A 112 6.60 16.26 8.14
N VAL A 113 7.05 15.66 7.03
CA VAL A 113 7.24 14.22 6.89
C VAL A 113 8.67 13.93 6.43
N ARG A 114 9.24 12.82 6.93
CA ARG A 114 10.62 12.42 6.60
C ARG A 114 10.58 11.06 5.89
N PRO A 115 10.63 11.03 4.55
CA PRO A 115 10.63 9.78 3.81
C PRO A 115 12.03 9.16 3.77
N VAL A 116 12.07 7.84 3.57
CA VAL A 116 13.17 7.23 2.80
C VAL A 116 12.76 7.27 1.33
N LEU A 117 13.65 7.75 0.46
CA LEU A 117 13.36 7.94 -0.97
C LEU A 117 14.35 7.14 -1.82
N ALA A 118 13.85 6.27 -2.68
CA ALA A 118 14.64 5.51 -3.64
C ALA A 118 14.08 5.65 -5.07
N PHE A 119 14.93 5.36 -6.06
CA PHE A 119 14.57 5.38 -7.47
C PHE A 119 14.85 4.03 -8.12
N ALA A 120 13.93 3.52 -8.93
CA ALA A 120 14.06 2.23 -9.59
C ALA A 120 13.29 2.16 -10.92
N PRO A 121 13.62 1.21 -11.82
CA PRO A 121 12.89 1.03 -13.07
C PRO A 121 11.49 0.41 -12.88
N THR A 122 11.19 -0.14 -11.69
CA THR A 122 9.86 -0.63 -11.33
C THR A 122 9.34 0.09 -10.09
N ALA A 123 8.03 0.38 -10.06
CA ALA A 123 7.41 1.05 -8.93
C ALA A 123 7.59 0.26 -7.64
N LEU A 124 7.35 -1.06 -7.69
CA LEU A 124 7.53 -1.94 -6.53
C LEU A 124 8.98 -1.96 -6.04
N ALA A 125 10.00 -1.98 -6.91
CA ALA A 125 11.39 -1.97 -6.46
C ALA A 125 11.75 -0.64 -5.78
N ALA A 126 11.30 0.49 -6.30
CA ALA A 126 11.54 1.80 -5.68
C ALA A 126 10.97 1.83 -4.25
N LEU A 127 9.74 1.34 -4.06
CA LEU A 127 9.10 1.28 -2.75
C LEU A 127 9.78 0.27 -1.81
N VAL A 128 10.18 -0.90 -2.31
CA VAL A 128 10.83 -1.95 -1.51
C VAL A 128 12.24 -1.53 -1.05
N MET A 129 12.98 -0.81 -1.89
CA MET A 129 14.26 -0.20 -1.51
C MET A 129 14.05 0.84 -0.40
N ALA A 130 13.06 1.73 -0.56
CA ALA A 130 12.73 2.72 0.45
C ALA A 130 12.27 2.08 1.78
N ARG A 131 11.44 1.03 1.72
CA ARG A 131 11.01 0.24 2.89
C ARG A 131 12.16 -0.47 3.59
N ALA A 132 13.19 -0.88 2.85
CA ALA A 132 14.42 -1.44 3.42
C ALA A 132 15.33 -0.37 4.07
N GLY A 133 14.91 0.91 4.10
CA GLY A 133 15.70 2.01 4.64
C GLY A 133 16.85 2.43 3.71
N LYS A 134 16.78 2.09 2.42
CA LYS A 134 17.85 2.33 1.46
C LYS A 134 17.45 3.40 0.46
N SER A 135 18.14 4.54 0.49
CA SER A 135 17.94 5.65 -0.46
C SER A 135 18.66 5.42 -1.80
N LEU A 136 18.48 4.25 -2.41
CA LEU A 136 19.20 3.83 -3.62
C LEU A 136 18.68 4.54 -4.88
N GLU A 137 19.54 4.60 -5.89
CA GLU A 137 19.21 5.05 -7.25
C GLU A 137 19.61 3.94 -8.21
N VAL A 138 18.62 3.28 -8.80
CA VAL A 138 18.82 2.26 -9.81
C VAL A 138 18.14 2.74 -11.08
N LEU A 139 18.93 3.14 -12.07
CA LEU A 139 18.39 3.66 -13.33
C LEU A 139 18.35 2.57 -14.39
N GLU A 140 19.34 1.66 -14.35
CA GLU A 140 19.49 0.58 -15.32
C GLU A 140 18.78 -0.70 -14.86
N PRO A 141 17.83 -1.25 -15.64
CA PRO A 141 17.17 -2.52 -15.32
C PRO A 141 18.16 -3.67 -15.06
N ALA A 142 19.31 -3.68 -15.74
CA ALA A 142 20.35 -4.69 -15.57
C ALA A 142 20.95 -4.71 -14.15
N GLN A 143 20.97 -3.57 -13.44
CA GLN A 143 21.51 -3.45 -12.09
C GLN A 143 20.48 -3.80 -11.00
N LEU A 144 19.19 -3.81 -11.36
CA LEU A 144 18.08 -3.92 -10.42
C LEU A 144 18.15 -5.14 -9.52
N THR A 145 18.33 -6.32 -10.11
CA THR A 145 18.36 -7.58 -9.35
C THR A 145 19.51 -7.61 -8.36
N GLY A 146 20.68 -7.08 -8.73
CA GLY A 146 21.85 -7.00 -7.86
C GLY A 146 21.60 -6.11 -6.63
N GLN A 147 20.98 -4.94 -6.85
CA GLN A 147 20.68 -3.99 -5.77
C GLN A 147 19.53 -4.44 -4.85
N LEU A 148 18.60 -5.23 -5.37
CA LEU A 148 17.53 -5.86 -4.58
C LEU A 148 18.02 -7.06 -3.78
N ALA A 149 19.01 -7.80 -4.27
CA ALA A 149 19.46 -9.06 -3.70
C ALA A 149 19.78 -9.03 -2.19
N PRO A 150 20.46 -8.00 -1.63
CA PRO A 150 20.78 -7.95 -0.20
C PRO A 150 19.62 -7.49 0.69
N LEU A 151 18.51 -6.99 0.13
CA LEU A 151 17.42 -6.45 0.93
C LEU A 151 16.66 -7.56 1.69
N PRO A 152 16.17 -7.27 2.91
CA PRO A 152 15.46 -8.26 3.72
C PRO A 152 14.06 -8.55 3.15
N LEU A 153 13.55 -9.77 3.33
CA LEU A 153 12.18 -10.11 2.88
C LEU A 153 11.08 -9.29 3.56
N SER A 154 11.35 -8.73 4.74
CA SER A 154 10.40 -7.88 5.46
C SER A 154 10.02 -6.61 4.69
N SER A 155 10.88 -6.11 3.79
CA SER A 155 10.56 -4.91 2.98
C SER A 155 9.51 -5.18 1.90
N LEU A 156 9.23 -6.44 1.56
CA LEU A 156 8.16 -6.85 0.65
C LEU A 156 6.77 -6.77 1.28
N ARG A 157 6.67 -6.66 2.61
CA ARG A 157 5.40 -6.71 3.38
C ARG A 157 4.55 -7.95 3.03
N TRP A 158 5.20 -9.09 2.82
CA TRP A 158 4.51 -10.38 2.78
C TRP A 158 3.90 -10.73 4.15
N PRO A 159 2.94 -11.67 4.21
CA PRO A 159 2.44 -12.19 5.47
C PRO A 159 3.58 -12.64 6.37
N GLU A 160 3.53 -12.28 7.65
CA GLU A 160 4.60 -12.55 8.61
C GLU A 160 4.92 -14.04 8.70
N ASP A 161 3.90 -14.91 8.67
CA ASP A 161 4.06 -16.37 8.64
C ASP A 161 4.86 -16.86 7.42
N THR A 162 4.68 -16.24 6.26
CA THR A 162 5.43 -16.57 5.04
C THR A 162 6.90 -16.19 5.21
N VAL A 163 7.17 -14.99 5.74
CA VAL A 163 8.53 -14.52 6.01
C VAL A 163 9.21 -15.39 7.08
N ALA A 164 8.51 -15.73 8.15
CA ALA A 164 9.01 -16.59 9.23
C ALA A 164 9.33 -18.01 8.74
N ARG A 165 8.47 -18.59 7.90
CA ARG A 165 8.72 -19.89 7.26
C ARG A 165 9.96 -19.87 6.37
N LEU A 166 10.12 -18.84 5.54
CA LEU A 166 11.30 -18.64 4.69
C LEU A 166 12.58 -18.49 5.55
N ALA A 167 12.51 -17.69 6.62
CA ALA A 167 13.61 -17.48 7.54
C ALA A 167 14.07 -18.77 8.23
N ARG A 168 13.15 -19.67 8.61
CA ARG A 168 13.47 -20.99 9.18
C ARG A 168 14.25 -21.91 8.23
N MET A 169 14.19 -21.67 6.92
CA MET A 169 15.00 -22.38 5.92
C MET A 169 16.26 -21.60 5.51
N GLY A 170 16.61 -20.54 6.24
CA GLY A 170 17.77 -19.69 5.93
C GLY A 170 17.53 -18.64 4.84
N VAL A 171 16.31 -18.52 4.32
CA VAL A 171 15.97 -17.56 3.26
C VAL A 171 15.50 -16.25 3.89
N ARG A 172 16.41 -15.29 4.02
CA ARG A 172 16.15 -14.02 4.72
C ARG A 172 16.19 -12.79 3.81
N THR A 173 16.72 -12.92 2.60
CA THR A 173 16.87 -11.82 1.64
C THR A 173 16.11 -12.08 0.35
N ILE A 174 15.82 -11.01 -0.38
CA ILE A 174 15.17 -11.08 -1.70
C ILE A 174 16.03 -11.92 -2.66
N GLY A 175 17.35 -11.73 -2.67
CA GLY A 175 18.26 -12.50 -3.53
C GLY A 175 18.24 -14.00 -3.20
N ALA A 176 18.13 -14.37 -1.92
CA ALA A 176 17.98 -15.77 -1.54
C ALA A 176 16.65 -16.36 -2.03
N ALA A 177 15.55 -15.61 -1.93
CA ALA A 177 14.25 -16.06 -2.44
C ALA A 177 14.24 -16.19 -3.97
N LEU A 178 14.86 -15.26 -4.69
CA LEU A 178 14.97 -15.29 -6.16
C LEU A 178 15.75 -16.49 -6.70
N ARG A 179 16.65 -17.09 -5.90
CA ARG A 179 17.40 -18.30 -6.27
C ARG A 179 16.63 -19.59 -6.05
N LEU A 180 15.49 -19.56 -5.35
CA LEU A 180 14.71 -20.78 -5.11
C LEU A 180 14.05 -21.27 -6.40
N PRO A 181 13.88 -22.61 -6.58
CA PRO A 181 13.15 -23.15 -7.71
C PRO A 181 11.72 -22.62 -7.76
N ARG A 182 11.34 -21.95 -8.86
CA ARG A 182 10.07 -21.21 -8.98
C ARG A 182 8.83 -22.07 -8.73
N ALA A 183 8.77 -23.25 -9.35
CA ALA A 183 7.64 -24.18 -9.16
C ALA A 183 7.52 -24.68 -7.70
N GLY A 184 8.67 -24.90 -7.04
CA GLY A 184 8.70 -25.27 -5.64
C GLY A 184 8.30 -24.12 -4.72
N PHE A 185 8.69 -22.89 -5.08
CA PHE A 185 8.34 -21.68 -4.36
C PHE A 185 6.82 -21.42 -4.41
N ALA A 186 6.24 -21.38 -5.61
CA ALA A 186 4.81 -21.19 -5.82
C ALA A 186 3.97 -22.18 -5.00
N ARG A 187 4.30 -23.48 -5.09
CA ARG A 187 3.60 -24.54 -4.36
C ARG A 187 3.66 -24.39 -2.83
N ARG A 188 4.75 -23.85 -2.28
CA ARG A 188 4.99 -23.77 -0.82
C ARG A 188 4.65 -22.43 -0.20
N PHE A 189 4.72 -21.33 -0.96
CA PHE A 189 4.59 -19.96 -0.45
C PHE A 189 3.50 -19.17 -1.16
N GLY A 190 2.98 -19.66 -2.29
CA GLY A 190 1.89 -19.05 -3.05
C GLY A 190 2.33 -18.39 -4.34
N ASP A 191 1.44 -18.40 -5.33
CA ASP A 191 1.65 -17.72 -6.62
C ASP A 191 1.71 -16.20 -6.48
N ALA A 192 0.99 -15.63 -5.51
CA ALA A 192 0.99 -14.18 -5.27
C ALA A 192 2.38 -13.64 -4.89
N GLN A 193 3.13 -14.37 -4.07
CA GLN A 193 4.49 -14.01 -3.67
C GLN A 193 5.46 -14.15 -4.84
N LEU A 194 5.30 -15.20 -5.67
CA LEU A 194 6.12 -15.37 -6.87
C LEU A 194 5.86 -14.25 -7.87
N ALA A 195 4.59 -13.93 -8.14
CA ALA A 195 4.18 -12.84 -9.00
C ALA A 195 4.72 -11.49 -8.51
N MET A 196 4.74 -11.27 -7.19
CA MET A 196 5.34 -10.07 -6.62
C MET A 196 6.86 -9.99 -6.89
N LEU A 197 7.59 -11.11 -6.82
CA LEU A 197 9.02 -11.14 -7.21
C LEU A 197 9.23 -10.85 -8.70
N ASP A 198 8.31 -11.30 -9.56
CA ASP A 198 8.36 -11.03 -11.00
C ASP A 198 8.13 -9.54 -11.31
N VAL A 199 7.14 -8.93 -10.65
CA VAL A 199 6.89 -7.49 -10.73
C VAL A 199 8.08 -6.70 -10.19
N LEU A 200 8.60 -7.10 -9.02
CA LEU A 200 9.74 -6.45 -8.37
C LEU A 200 10.95 -6.39 -9.29
N THR A 201 11.24 -7.49 -9.99
CA THR A 201 12.41 -7.63 -10.89
C THR A 201 12.16 -7.18 -12.32
N GLY A 202 10.95 -6.70 -12.63
CA GLY A 202 10.58 -6.23 -13.97
C GLY A 202 10.33 -7.35 -14.99
N ARG A 203 10.24 -8.61 -14.57
CA ARG A 203 9.82 -9.74 -15.45
C ARG A 203 8.35 -9.63 -15.86
N THR A 204 7.54 -9.01 -15.01
CA THR A 204 6.14 -8.70 -15.28
C THR A 204 5.93 -7.21 -15.07
N ALA A 205 5.31 -6.55 -16.05
CA ALA A 205 4.97 -5.15 -15.94
C ALA A 205 3.89 -4.94 -14.86
N GLU A 206 4.05 -3.88 -14.06
CA GLU A 206 3.04 -3.48 -13.08
C GLU A 206 2.15 -2.39 -13.66
N VAL A 207 0.84 -2.50 -13.43
CA VAL A 207 -0.11 -1.42 -13.70
C VAL A 207 -0.46 -0.75 -12.38
N ARG A 208 -0.27 0.58 -12.32
CA ARG A 208 -0.61 1.38 -11.14
C ARG A 208 -1.79 2.30 -11.44
N VAL A 209 -2.69 2.41 -10.46
CA VAL A 209 -3.78 3.39 -10.50
C VAL A 209 -3.22 4.75 -10.14
N THR A 210 -3.39 5.71 -11.03
CA THR A 210 -3.01 7.11 -10.78
C THR A 210 -3.98 7.74 -9.78
N TYR A 211 -3.43 8.38 -8.75
CA TYR A 211 -4.14 9.16 -7.77
C TYR A 211 -4.84 10.35 -8.44
N ARG A 212 -6.12 10.50 -8.15
CA ARG A 212 -6.93 11.64 -8.55
C ARG A 212 -7.56 12.22 -7.29
N ALA A 213 -7.31 13.49 -7.03
CA ALA A 213 -8.05 14.21 -5.99
C ALA A 213 -9.53 14.15 -6.34
N SER A 214 -10.36 13.69 -5.40
CA SER A 214 -11.80 13.80 -5.52
C SER A 214 -12.13 15.29 -5.53
N VAL A 215 -12.58 15.80 -6.69
CA VAL A 215 -13.21 17.12 -6.76
C VAL A 215 -14.49 17.01 -5.94
N THR A 216 -14.49 17.55 -4.72
CA THR A 216 -15.71 17.72 -3.96
C THR A 216 -16.56 18.72 -4.72
N SER A 217 -17.53 18.23 -5.50
CA SER A 217 -18.53 19.08 -6.11
C SER A 217 -19.40 19.60 -4.98
N SER A 218 -19.14 20.82 -4.53
CA SER A 218 -20.05 21.59 -3.71
C SER A 218 -21.34 21.77 -4.52
N ARG A 219 -22.31 20.88 -4.35
CA ARG A 219 -23.67 21.15 -4.82
C ARG A 219 -24.17 22.33 -4.00
N HIS A 220 -24.17 23.52 -4.59
CA HIS A 220 -24.93 24.64 -4.07
C HIS A 220 -26.38 24.20 -4.00
N ALA A 221 -26.89 23.96 -2.78
CA ALA A 221 -28.31 23.86 -2.54
C ALA A 221 -28.90 25.26 -2.77
N THR A 222 -29.48 25.48 -3.93
CA THR A 222 -30.37 26.61 -4.17
C THR A 222 -31.62 26.41 -3.32
N TRP A 223 -31.75 27.20 -2.26
CA TRP A 223 -33.02 27.37 -1.55
C TRP A 223 -33.96 28.16 -2.46
N ALA A 224 -35.07 27.55 -2.86
CA ALA A 224 -36.20 28.26 -3.45
C ALA A 224 -37.28 28.40 -2.37
N SER A 225 -37.67 29.66 -2.15
CA SER A 225 -38.69 30.14 -1.22
C SER A 225 -40.10 29.66 -1.54
#